data_AF-A0A535AHA0-F1
#
_entry.id   AF-A0A535AHA0-F1
#
_cell.length_a   1.000
_cell.length_b   1.000
_cell.length_c   1.000
_cell.angle_alpha   90.00
_cell.angle_beta   90.00
_cell.angle_gamma   90.00
#
_symmetry.space_group_name_H-M   'P 1'
#
loop_
_entity.id
_entity.type
_entity.pdbx_description
1 polymer ?
#
loop_
_entity_poly.entity_id
_entity_poly.type
_entity_poly.pdbx_seq_one_letter_code
_entity_poly.pdbx_strand_id
1 'polypeptide(L)'
;MLPLGFAIYYLENGRPGLFLLSLVTTFLVKEELPLVGVGFGAYILLAKRDWKLGLGVLAGSLAAFLAVVRVIIPAFGGGSYAYFARRFAFRYAELGTTPQEIIATTFTHPSRLLQIIVQPQKLKFVVGIFGPVLGLTAISGWAAILVLPTLGILLLSNYAPQYAFSSHYSAPLIALVIGT
;
A
#
# COMPACT_ATOMS: atom_id res chain seq x y z
N MET A 1 -11.92 -2.03 6.11
CA MET A 1 -11.78 -0.88 5.18
C MET A 1 -12.38 0.41 5.73
N LEU A 2 -13.50 0.37 6.46
CA LEU A 2 -14.04 1.54 7.18
C LEU A 2 -12.99 2.39 7.94
N PRO A 3 -12.07 1.83 8.76
CA PRO A 3 -11.08 2.65 9.48
C PRO A 3 -10.11 3.38 8.53
N LEU A 4 -9.84 2.84 7.34
CA LEU A 4 -8.98 3.48 6.35
C LEU A 4 -9.69 4.70 5.73
N GLY A 5 -10.99 4.57 5.41
CA GLY A 5 -11.80 5.72 4.97
C GLY A 5 -11.92 6.80 6.04
N PHE A 6 -12.10 6.42 7.30
CA PHE A 6 -12.11 7.37 8.43
C PHE A 6 -10.76 8.04 8.62
N ALA A 7 -9.65 7.36 8.37
CA ALA A 7 -8.32 7.98 8.41
C ALA A 7 -8.23 9.14 7.40
N ILE A 8 -8.67 8.94 6.15
CA ILE A 8 -8.73 10.03 5.15
C ILE A 8 -9.63 11.17 5.66
N TYR A 9 -10.85 10.84 6.07
CA TYR A 9 -11.84 11.82 6.53
C TYR A 9 -11.33 12.67 7.70
N TYR A 10 -10.76 12.07 8.74
CA TYR A 10 -10.27 12.81 9.90
C TYR A 10 -8.99 13.58 9.63
N LEU A 11 -8.15 13.09 8.70
CA LEU A 11 -6.97 13.83 8.26
C LEU A 11 -7.37 15.11 7.50
N GLU A 12 -8.36 15.03 6.61
CA GLU A 12 -8.85 16.20 5.88
C GLU A 12 -9.59 17.20 6.78
N ASN A 13 -10.31 16.72 7.80
CA ASN A 13 -10.99 17.58 8.77
C ASN A 13 -10.07 18.14 9.88
N GLY A 14 -8.76 17.94 9.80
CA GLY A 14 -7.81 18.47 10.79
C GLY A 14 -7.97 17.88 12.20
N ARG A 15 -8.38 16.61 12.30
CA ARG A 15 -8.55 15.88 13.58
C ARG A 15 -7.47 14.80 13.75
N PRO A 16 -6.22 15.17 14.07
CA PRO A 16 -5.07 14.25 14.02
C PRO A 16 -5.19 13.07 14.99
N GLY A 17 -5.79 13.26 16.18
CA GLY A 17 -5.96 12.16 17.14
C GLY A 17 -6.87 11.05 16.62
N LEU A 18 -8.01 11.41 16.02
CA LEU A 18 -8.95 10.44 15.43
C LEU A 18 -8.39 9.81 14.14
N PHE A 19 -7.64 10.60 13.36
CA PHE A 19 -6.88 10.07 12.23
C PHE A 19 -5.89 8.99 12.68
N LEU A 20 -5.05 9.26 13.69
CA LEU A 20 -4.07 8.30 14.19
C LEU A 20 -4.74 7.05 14.75
N LEU A 21 -5.83 7.20 15.51
CA LEU A 21 -6.62 6.06 16.00
C LEU A 21 -7.15 5.20 14.84
N SER A 22 -7.70 5.83 13.81
CA SER A 22 -8.24 5.14 12.63
C SER A 22 -7.14 4.44 11.83
N LEU A 23 -5.97 5.08 11.71
CA LEU A 23 -4.82 4.54 11.02
C LEU A 23 -4.23 3.33 11.77
N VAL A 24 -4.04 3.43 13.08
CA VAL A 24 -3.57 2.30 13.91
C VAL A 24 -4.56 1.15 13.87
N THR A 25 -5.87 1.43 13.96
CA THR A 25 -6.91 0.40 13.82
C THR A 25 -6.81 -0.29 12.46
N THR A 26 -6.49 0.46 11.40
CA THR A 26 -6.28 -0.10 10.06
C THR A 26 -5.09 -1.07 10.03
N PHE A 27 -4.00 -0.78 10.74
CA PHE A 27 -2.82 -1.66 10.79
C PHE A 27 -3.12 -3.03 11.41
N LEU A 28 -4.12 -3.12 12.28
CA LEU A 28 -4.55 -4.37 12.90
C LEU A 28 -5.36 -5.27 11.97
N VAL A 29 -5.80 -4.77 10.80
CA VAL A 29 -6.68 -5.52 9.89
C VAL A 29 -5.89 -6.43 8.95
N LYS A 30 -4.76 -5.96 8.41
CA LYS A 30 -3.87 -6.74 7.52
C LYS A 30 -2.43 -6.27 7.66
N GLU A 31 -1.51 -7.21 7.46
CA GLU A 31 -0.08 -7.02 7.66
C GLU A 31 0.57 -6.00 6.71
N GLU A 32 0.00 -5.78 5.52
CA GLU A 32 0.53 -4.83 4.54
C GLU A 32 0.05 -3.38 4.74
N LEU A 33 -0.99 -3.17 5.56
CA LEU A 33 -1.61 -1.84 5.73
C LEU A 33 -0.71 -0.78 6.38
N PRO A 34 0.29 -1.11 7.21
CA PRO A 34 1.34 -0.15 7.59
C PRO A 34 2.03 0.53 6.40
N LEU A 35 2.16 -0.12 5.23
CA LEU A 35 2.71 0.54 4.03
C LEU A 35 1.79 1.64 3.48
N VAL A 36 0.47 1.50 3.65
CA VAL A 36 -0.48 2.58 3.34
C VAL A 36 -0.26 3.77 4.27
N GLY A 37 0.07 3.52 5.54
CA GLY A 37 0.48 4.55 6.49
C GLY A 37 1.72 5.35 6.06
N VAL A 38 2.68 4.71 5.39
CA VAL A 38 3.81 5.41 4.76
C VAL A 38 3.33 6.39 3.69
N GLY A 39 2.33 5.98 2.89
CA GLY A 39 1.66 6.86 1.92
C GLY A 39 0.97 8.06 2.57
N PHE A 40 0.27 7.86 3.70
CA PHE A 40 -0.29 8.96 4.49
C PHE A 40 0.77 9.92 5.00
N GLY A 41 1.88 9.40 5.54
CA GLY A 41 2.99 10.23 5.99
C GLY A 41 3.55 11.10 4.85
N ALA A 42 3.79 10.49 3.69
CA ALA A 42 4.24 11.22 2.49
C ALA A 42 3.22 12.28 2.03
N TYR A 43 1.93 11.94 2.01
CA TYR A 43 0.86 12.87 1.68
C TYR A 43 0.83 14.07 2.63
N ILE A 44 0.95 13.85 3.94
CA ILE A 44 0.97 14.94 4.94
C ILE A 44 2.18 15.85 4.73
N LEU A 45 3.35 15.29 4.45
CA LEU A 45 4.58 16.06 4.20
C LEU A 45 4.48 16.93 2.94
N LEU A 46 3.96 16.37 1.86
CA LEU A 46 3.96 17.03 0.54
C LEU A 46 2.76 17.99 0.38
N ALA A 47 1.57 17.57 0.80
CA ALA A 47 0.34 18.34 0.62
C ALA A 47 0.09 19.32 1.76
N LYS A 48 0.18 18.86 3.01
CA LYS A 48 -0.17 19.66 4.20
C LYS A 48 1.03 20.36 4.83
N ARG A 49 2.26 19.99 4.45
CA ARG A 49 3.53 20.54 4.96
C ARG A 49 3.69 20.47 6.49
N ASP A 50 2.94 19.58 7.14
CA ASP A 50 3.10 19.31 8.57
C ASP A 50 4.20 18.27 8.77
N TRP A 51 5.42 18.76 8.97
CA TRP A 51 6.60 17.92 9.13
C TRP A 51 6.56 17.04 10.37
N LYS A 52 5.96 17.53 11.47
CA LYS A 52 5.92 16.78 12.73
C LYS A 52 4.99 15.58 12.61
N LEU A 53 3.76 15.82 12.17
CA LEU A 53 2.79 14.74 11.98
C LEU A 53 3.21 13.83 10.83
N GLY A 54 3.65 14.40 9.71
CA GLY A 54 4.04 13.65 8.52
C GLY A 54 5.22 12.72 8.75
N LEU A 55 6.31 13.20 9.38
CA LEU A 55 7.45 12.35 9.72
C LEU A 55 7.09 11.32 10.78
N GLY A 56 6.31 11.71 11.80
CA GLY A 56 5.85 10.79 12.84
C GLY A 56 5.04 9.63 12.27
N VAL A 57 4.09 9.92 11.37
CA VAL A 57 3.28 8.91 10.69
C VAL A 57 4.14 8.06 9.76
N LEU A 58 5.02 8.67 8.95
CA LEU A 58 5.87 7.95 8.01
C LEU A 58 6.79 6.97 8.74
N ALA A 59 7.55 7.46 9.72
CA ALA A 59 8.49 6.66 10.49
C ALA A 59 7.77 5.62 11.35
N GLY A 60 6.67 6.00 12.01
CA GLY A 60 5.86 5.09 12.82
C GLY A 60 5.24 3.97 12.00
N SER A 61 4.75 4.27 10.79
CA SER A 61 4.18 3.27 9.88
C SER A 61 5.25 2.33 9.33
N LEU A 62 6.44 2.85 8.99
CA LEU A 62 7.57 2.02 8.56
C LEU A 62 8.05 1.11 9.69
N ALA A 63 8.16 1.64 10.91
CA ALA A 63 8.52 0.86 12.09
C ALA A 63 7.47 -0.24 12.38
N ALA A 64 6.18 0.10 12.29
CA ALA A 64 5.09 -0.86 12.44
C ALA A 64 5.14 -1.98 11.38
N PHE A 65 5.38 -1.63 10.11
CA PHE A 65 5.56 -2.61 9.04
C PHE A 65 6.72 -3.57 9.33
N LEU A 66 7.88 -3.03 9.71
CA LEU A 66 9.06 -3.83 10.04
C LEU A 66 8.82 -4.71 11.27
N ALA A 67 8.16 -4.19 12.30
CA ALA A 67 7.79 -4.96 13.48
C ALA A 67 6.85 -6.13 13.11
N VAL A 68 5.83 -5.88 12.29
CA VAL A 68 4.91 -6.94 11.83
C VAL A 68 5.68 -8.03 11.09
N VAL A 69 6.49 -7.65 10.11
CA VAL A 69 7.14 -8.58 9.19
C VAL A 69 8.33 -9.32 9.82
N ARG A 70 9.10 -8.67 10.68
CA ARG A 70 10.35 -9.22 11.26
C ARG A 70 10.18 -9.80 12.66
N VAL A 71 9.16 -9.38 13.40
CA VAL A 71 8.97 -9.79 14.81
C VAL A 71 7.67 -10.56 14.98
N ILE A 72 6.53 -9.94 14.65
CA ILE A 72 5.20 -10.52 14.93
C ILE A 72 4.97 -11.78 14.10
N ILE A 73 5.09 -11.71 12.78
CA ILE A 73 4.87 -12.88 11.90
C ILE A 73 5.79 -14.04 12.29
N PRO A 74 7.12 -13.87 12.46
CA PRO A 74 7.99 -14.96 12.90
C PRO A 74 7.64 -15.50 14.29
N ALA A 75 7.30 -14.63 15.25
CA ALA A 75 6.95 -15.07 16.61
C ALA A 75 5.74 -16.02 16.63
N PHE A 76 4.73 -15.77 15.79
CA PHE A 76 3.53 -16.61 15.70
C PHE A 76 3.62 -17.71 14.62
N GLY A 77 4.54 -17.59 13.67
CA GLY A 77 4.69 -18.49 12.52
C GLY A 77 5.73 -19.60 12.69
N GLY A 78 6.14 -19.93 13.92
CA GLY A 78 7.14 -20.97 14.19
C GLY A 78 8.59 -20.51 14.01
N GLY A 79 8.87 -19.22 14.13
CA GLY A 79 10.22 -18.65 14.21
C GLY A 79 10.87 -18.30 12.87
N SER A 80 10.30 -18.69 11.73
CA SER A 80 10.96 -18.50 10.44
C SER A 80 10.40 -17.34 9.62
N TYR A 81 11.14 -16.25 9.58
CA TYR A 81 10.99 -15.18 8.57
C TYR A 81 11.05 -15.71 7.13
N ALA A 82 11.67 -16.87 6.92
CA ALA A 82 11.83 -17.46 5.59
C ALA A 82 10.48 -17.77 4.91
N TYR A 83 9.42 -18.07 5.65
CA TYR A 83 8.10 -18.31 5.05
C TYR A 83 7.55 -17.03 4.40
N PHE A 84 7.58 -15.90 5.12
CA PHE A 84 7.17 -14.61 4.58
C PHE A 84 8.06 -14.19 3.42
N ALA A 85 9.39 -14.31 3.58
CA ALA A 85 10.36 -13.97 2.54
C ALA A 85 10.16 -14.80 1.26
N ARG A 86 9.90 -16.10 1.38
CA ARG A 86 9.62 -16.98 0.24
C ARG A 86 8.31 -16.64 -0.45
N ARG A 87 7.25 -16.33 0.31
CA ARG A 87 5.97 -15.88 -0.26
C ARG A 87 6.13 -14.56 -1.00
N PHE A 88 6.92 -13.64 -0.44
CA PHE A 88 7.23 -12.36 -1.08
C PHE A 88 8.06 -12.57 -2.36
N ALA A 89 9.14 -13.36 -2.31
CA ALA A 89 9.95 -13.71 -3.47
C ALA A 89 9.15 -14.38 -4.58
N PHE A 90 8.21 -15.29 -4.23
CA PHE A 90 7.33 -15.91 -5.22
C PHE A 90 6.40 -14.89 -5.89
N ARG A 91 5.83 -13.96 -5.11
CA ARG A 91 4.89 -12.95 -5.64
C ARG A 91 5.57 -11.91 -6.52
N TYR A 92 6.84 -11.60 -6.26
CA TYR A 92 7.57 -10.54 -6.97
C TYR A 92 8.78 -11.09 -7.73
N ALA A 93 8.72 -12.36 -8.15
CA ALA A 93 9.85 -13.08 -8.75
C ALA A 93 10.41 -12.40 -10.01
N GLU A 94 9.61 -11.64 -10.75
CA GLU A 94 10.07 -10.86 -11.90
C GLU A 94 10.95 -9.67 -11.51
N LEU A 95 10.82 -9.17 -10.29
CA LEU A 95 11.61 -8.03 -9.77
C LEU A 95 12.86 -8.47 -9.01
N GLY A 96 12.89 -9.70 -8.50
CA GLY A 96 14.05 -10.23 -7.79
C GLY A 96 13.70 -11.33 -6.81
N THR A 97 14.74 -11.81 -6.12
CA THR A 97 14.66 -12.91 -5.16
C THR A 97 14.67 -12.46 -3.70
N THR A 98 15.14 -11.24 -3.44
CA THR A 98 15.17 -10.63 -2.09
C THR A 98 14.38 -9.32 -2.05
N PRO A 99 13.85 -8.89 -0.89
CA PRO A 99 13.14 -7.61 -0.77
C PRO A 99 13.98 -6.41 -1.25
N GLN A 100 15.28 -6.40 -0.97
CA GLN A 100 16.20 -5.34 -1.38
C GLN A 100 16.38 -5.31 -2.89
N GLU A 101 16.54 -6.49 -3.52
CA GLU A 101 16.64 -6.60 -4.98
C GLU A 101 15.33 -6.17 -5.65
N ILE A 102 14.17 -6.57 -5.10
CA ILE A 102 12.86 -6.17 -5.62
C ILE A 102 12.73 -4.64 -5.62
N ILE A 103 13.03 -3.99 -4.49
CA ILE A 103 13.02 -2.53 -4.37
C ILE A 103 14.02 -1.90 -5.36
N ALA A 104 15.25 -2.41 -5.43
CA ALA A 104 16.26 -1.89 -6.32
C ALA A 104 15.82 -1.98 -7.80
N THR A 105 15.32 -3.14 -8.23
CA THR A 105 14.83 -3.38 -9.59
C THR A 105 13.64 -2.48 -9.93
N THR A 106 12.73 -2.24 -8.99
CA THR A 106 11.60 -1.30 -9.17
C THR A 106 12.07 0.09 -9.62
N PHE A 107 13.20 0.58 -9.08
CA PHE A 107 13.72 1.92 -9.41
C PHE A 107 14.79 1.93 -10.51
N THR A 108 15.50 0.82 -10.73
CA THR A 108 16.62 0.73 -11.69
C THR A 108 16.20 0.18 -13.06
N HIS A 109 15.07 -0.53 -13.15
CA HIS A 109 14.61 -1.19 -14.38
C HIS A 109 13.15 -0.81 -14.73
N PRO A 110 12.87 0.45 -15.10
CA PRO A 110 11.51 0.93 -15.37
C PRO A 110 10.85 0.22 -16.56
N SER A 111 11.61 -0.23 -17.56
CA SER A 111 11.09 -1.03 -18.68
C SER A 111 10.49 -2.36 -18.23
N ARG A 112 11.11 -3.03 -17.25
CA ARG A 112 10.60 -4.26 -16.66
C ARG A 112 9.32 -4.01 -15.88
N LEU A 113 9.27 -2.91 -15.13
CA LEU A 113 8.08 -2.50 -14.40
C LEU A 113 6.89 -2.25 -15.35
N LEU A 114 7.12 -1.59 -16.48
CA LEU A 114 6.10 -1.40 -17.51
C LEU A 114 5.60 -2.73 -18.08
N GLN A 115 6.49 -3.68 -18.38
CA GLN A 115 6.09 -5.02 -18.85
C GLN A 115 5.21 -5.76 -17.83
N ILE A 116 5.52 -5.64 -16.54
CA ILE A 116 4.74 -6.23 -15.45
C ILE A 116 3.35 -5.61 -15.35
N ILE A 117 3.24 -4.28 -15.48
CA ILE A 117 1.98 -3.54 -15.26
C ILE A 117 1.05 -3.56 -16.49
N VAL A 118 1.61 -3.55 -17.71
CA VAL A 118 0.84 -3.45 -18.97
C VAL A 118 0.23 -4.80 -19.40
N GLN A 119 0.19 -5.78 -18.50
CA GLN A 119 -0.50 -7.05 -18.76
C GLN A 119 -2.02 -6.84 -18.90
N PRO A 120 -2.70 -7.48 -19.87
CA PRO A 120 -4.12 -7.25 -20.13
C PRO A 120 -5.03 -7.42 -18.90
N GLN A 121 -4.73 -8.38 -18.02
CA GLN A 121 -5.50 -8.61 -16.80
C GLN A 121 -5.35 -7.46 -15.79
N LYS A 122 -4.14 -6.89 -15.66
CA LYS A 122 -3.85 -5.77 -14.76
C LYS A 122 -4.45 -4.47 -15.30
N LEU A 123 -4.42 -4.25 -16.62
CA LEU A 123 -5.11 -3.12 -17.24
C LEU A 123 -6.63 -3.19 -17.01
N LYS A 124 -7.24 -4.38 -17.18
CA LYS A 124 -8.66 -4.59 -16.83
C LYS A 124 -8.95 -4.31 -15.36
N PHE A 125 -8.05 -4.72 -14.46
CA PHE A 125 -8.17 -4.40 -13.04
C PHE A 125 -8.10 -2.89 -12.75
N VAL A 126 -7.15 -2.18 -13.36
CA VAL A 126 -7.03 -0.71 -13.23
C VAL A 126 -8.28 -0.01 -13.75
N VAL A 127 -8.77 -0.36 -14.95
CA VAL A 127 -10.02 0.19 -15.47
C VAL A 127 -11.21 -0.15 -14.57
N GLY A 128 -11.28 -1.36 -14.03
CA GLY A 128 -12.36 -1.77 -13.14
C GLY A 128 -12.37 -1.04 -11.80
N ILE A 129 -11.20 -0.67 -11.26
CA ILE A 129 -11.11 0.00 -9.95
C ILE A 129 -11.27 1.53 -10.08
N PHE A 130 -10.66 2.15 -11.10
CA PHE A 130 -10.70 3.60 -11.28
C PHE A 130 -11.83 4.09 -12.20
N GLY A 131 -12.33 3.22 -13.10
CA GLY A 131 -13.39 3.55 -14.05
C GLY A 131 -14.70 4.02 -13.41
N PRO A 132 -15.20 3.39 -12.33
CA PRO A 132 -16.42 3.84 -11.65
C PRO A 132 -16.33 5.26 -11.07
N VAL A 133 -15.13 5.74 -10.74
CA VAL A 133 -14.87 7.12 -10.30
C VAL A 133 -14.30 7.99 -11.40
N LEU A 134 -14.45 7.60 -12.67
CA LEU A 134 -13.95 8.32 -13.86
C LEU A 134 -12.46 8.70 -13.79
N GLY A 135 -11.66 7.96 -13.03
CA GLY A 135 -10.24 8.26 -12.83
C GLY A 135 -9.98 9.55 -12.05
N LEU A 136 -10.94 10.06 -11.26
CA LEU A 136 -10.80 11.30 -10.46
C LEU A 136 -9.55 11.30 -9.58
N THR A 137 -9.17 10.15 -9.04
CA THR A 137 -7.93 9.98 -8.27
C THR A 137 -6.69 10.48 -9.01
N ALA A 138 -6.61 10.33 -10.35
CA ALA A 138 -5.45 10.77 -11.13
C ALA A 138 -5.29 12.30 -11.16
N ILE A 139 -6.36 13.05 -10.92
CA ILE A 139 -6.36 14.53 -10.87
C ILE A 139 -6.50 15.08 -9.44
N SER A 140 -6.48 14.21 -8.42
CA SER A 140 -6.58 14.57 -6.99
C SER A 140 -5.32 15.23 -6.40
N GLY A 141 -4.34 15.58 -7.24
CA GLY A 141 -3.08 16.18 -6.83
C GLY A 141 -2.26 15.23 -5.96
N TRP A 142 -1.83 15.71 -4.78
CA TRP A 142 -1.01 14.91 -3.87
C TRP A 142 -1.78 13.74 -3.22
N ALA A 143 -3.11 13.77 -3.20
CA ALA A 143 -3.91 12.70 -2.60
C ALA A 143 -3.72 11.36 -3.34
N ALA A 144 -3.39 11.39 -4.63
CA ALA A 144 -3.06 10.22 -5.43
C ALA A 144 -1.92 9.36 -4.83
N ILE A 145 -1.04 9.94 -4.01
CA ILE A 145 0.02 9.22 -3.31
C ILE A 145 -0.54 8.13 -2.38
N LEU A 146 -1.72 8.35 -1.79
CA LEU A 146 -2.34 7.40 -0.88
C LEU A 146 -2.63 6.05 -1.55
N VAL A 147 -2.86 6.07 -2.87
CA VAL A 147 -3.19 4.89 -3.67
C VAL A 147 -1.95 4.08 -4.05
N LEU A 148 -0.78 4.72 -4.16
CA LEU A 148 0.44 4.12 -4.71
C LEU A 148 0.93 2.89 -3.95
N PRO A 149 0.99 2.84 -2.59
CA PRO A 149 1.49 1.66 -1.89
C PRO A 149 0.64 0.42 -2.19
N THR A 150 -0.68 0.55 -2.08
CA THR A 150 -1.60 -0.57 -2.35
C THR A 150 -1.55 -0.96 -3.82
N LEU A 151 -1.60 0.02 -4.72
CA LEU A 151 -1.57 -0.25 -6.16
C LEU A 151 -0.27 -0.97 -6.57
N GLY A 152 0.88 -0.55 -6.02
CA GLY A 152 2.16 -1.20 -6.24
C GLY A 152 2.17 -2.65 -5.76
N ILE A 153 1.66 -2.92 -4.55
CA ILE A 153 1.58 -4.28 -4.00
C ILE A 153 0.76 -5.20 -4.92
N LEU A 154 -0.36 -4.71 -5.47
CA LEU A 154 -1.25 -5.50 -6.31
C LEU A 154 -0.74 -5.67 -7.74
N LEU A 155 -0.29 -4.58 -8.38
CA LEU A 155 0.09 -4.59 -9.79
C LEU A 155 1.49 -5.16 -10.03
N LEU A 156 2.42 -5.04 -9.08
CA LEU A 156 3.75 -5.63 -9.22
C LEU A 156 3.78 -7.13 -8.92
N SER A 157 2.68 -7.68 -8.41
CA SER A 157 2.59 -9.10 -8.09
C SER A 157 2.33 -9.96 -9.33
N ASN A 158 2.89 -11.16 -9.29
CA ASN A 158 2.66 -12.26 -10.23
C ASN A 158 1.57 -13.23 -9.72
N TYR A 159 0.97 -12.93 -8.57
CA TYR A 159 -0.08 -13.75 -8.00
C TYR A 159 -1.45 -13.23 -8.43
N ALA A 160 -2.04 -13.87 -9.44
CA ALA A 160 -3.29 -13.45 -10.08
C ALA A 160 -4.44 -13.02 -9.15
N PRO A 161 -4.68 -13.69 -8.00
CA PRO A 161 -5.71 -13.25 -7.06
C PRO A 161 -5.52 -11.83 -6.51
N GLN A 162 -4.31 -11.28 -6.49
CA GLN A 162 -4.08 -9.91 -6.00
C GLN A 162 -4.64 -8.83 -6.93
N TYR A 163 -4.77 -9.10 -8.23
CA TYR A 163 -5.36 -8.18 -9.20
C TYR A 163 -6.65 -8.74 -9.82
N ALA A 164 -7.39 -9.56 -9.05
CA ALA A 164 -8.69 -10.10 -9.44
C ALA A 164 -9.79 -9.60 -8.48
N PHE A 165 -10.96 -9.24 -9.03
CA PHE A 165 -12.12 -8.83 -8.25
C PHE A 165 -12.85 -9.98 -7.54
N SER A 166 -12.49 -11.24 -7.84
CA SER A 166 -12.97 -12.43 -7.13
C SER A 166 -12.28 -12.65 -5.78
N SER A 167 -11.35 -11.79 -5.39
CA SER A 167 -10.57 -11.89 -4.15
C SER A 167 -10.59 -10.60 -3.36
N HIS A 168 -10.32 -10.70 -2.05
CA HIS A 168 -10.41 -9.58 -1.11
C HIS A 168 -9.20 -8.62 -1.15
N TYR A 169 -8.18 -8.87 -1.97
CA TYR A 169 -6.93 -8.11 -1.97
C TYR A 169 -7.10 -6.64 -2.39
N SER A 170 -8.08 -6.34 -3.24
CA SER A 170 -8.39 -4.97 -3.70
C SER A 170 -9.16 -4.14 -2.68
N ALA A 171 -9.65 -4.73 -1.58
CA ALA A 171 -10.50 -4.04 -0.61
C ALA A 171 -9.89 -2.74 -0.03
N PRO A 172 -8.58 -2.64 0.30
CA PRO A 172 -7.99 -1.38 0.74
C PRO A 172 -7.97 -0.33 -0.38
N LEU A 173 -7.72 -0.78 -1.61
CA LEU A 173 -7.63 0.09 -2.78
C LEU A 173 -8.96 0.80 -3.05
N ILE A 174 -10.09 0.10 -2.90
CA ILE A 174 -11.42 0.68 -3.07
C ILE A 174 -11.62 1.91 -2.16
N ALA A 175 -11.30 1.78 -0.87
CA ALA A 175 -11.48 2.87 0.08
C ALA A 175 -10.59 4.08 -0.23
N LEU A 176 -9.37 3.82 -0.73
CA LEU A 176 -8.43 4.88 -1.12
C LEU A 176 -8.91 5.60 -2.39
N VAL A 177 -9.31 4.85 -3.42
CA VAL A 177 -9.79 5.40 -4.70
C VAL A 177 -11.05 6.23 -4.54
N ILE A 178 -11.96 5.86 -3.63
CA ILE A 178 -13.15 6.67 -3.34
C ILE A 178 -12.80 7.93 -2.53
N GLY A 179 -11.78 7.85 -1.67
CA GLY A 179 -11.37 8.94 -0.79
C GLY A 179 -10.45 9.98 -1.41
N THR A 180 -10.00 9.77 -2.66
CA THR A 180 -9.07 10.63 -3.40
C THR A 180 -9.60 10.98 -4.78
#